data_AF-H8H3J2-F1
#
_entry.id   AF-H8H3J2-F1
#
_cell.length_a   1.000
_cell.length_b   1.000
_cell.length_c   1.000
_cell.angle_alpha   90.00
_cell.angle_beta   90.00
_cell.angle_gamma   90.00
#
_symmetry.space_group_name_H-M   'P 1'
#
loop_
_entity.id
_entity.type
_entity.pdbx_description
1 polymer ?
#
loop_
_entity_poly.entity_id
_entity_poly.type
_entity_poly.pdbx_seq_one_letter_code
_entity_poly.pdbx_strand_id
1 'polypeptide(L)'
;MDTLHPIDLYTARAQWLTLLSALHEGQAFLITRRGQPFAQLTPIAPSESFPVPMLDPDTAQRIYTLAQAYQTPTLASLLGISEFRMRTLLDTGLADEGLFEVLMELEALAQILFAKGEFAAGRRWLMRPHPKLRHHPPLFALRRSLSGDSDMTMKIMHLAQIDFPTQSVMPHTEPPN
;
A
#
# COMPACT_ATOMS: atom_id res chain seq x y z
N MET A 1 15.39 -7.40 -38.00
CA MET A 1 13.92 -7.49 -38.00
C MET A 1 13.57 -8.54 -36.98
N ASP A 2 13.00 -8.12 -35.85
CA ASP A 2 12.66 -9.04 -34.76
C ASP A 2 11.49 -9.92 -35.21
N THR A 3 11.64 -11.23 -35.05
CA THR A 3 10.64 -12.20 -35.52
C THR A 3 9.54 -12.30 -34.46
N LEU A 4 8.31 -11.95 -34.82
CA LEU A 4 7.17 -12.06 -33.91
C LEU A 4 6.65 -13.50 -33.85
N HIS A 5 6.75 -14.12 -32.68
CA HIS A 5 6.25 -15.47 -32.44
C HIS A 5 4.76 -15.41 -32.06
N PRO A 6 3.84 -15.98 -32.88
CA PRO A 6 2.43 -15.99 -32.56
C PRO A 6 2.16 -16.96 -31.41
N ILE A 7 1.40 -16.50 -30.42
CA ILE A 7 0.92 -17.33 -29.31
C ILE A 7 -0.55 -17.02 -29.04
N ASP A 8 -1.35 -18.02 -28.71
CA ASP A 8 -2.74 -17.79 -28.33
C ASP A 8 -2.85 -17.26 -26.89
N LEU A 9 -3.85 -16.41 -26.63
CA LEU A 9 -4.07 -15.79 -25.31
C LEU A 9 -4.20 -16.80 -24.17
N TYR A 10 -4.79 -17.98 -24.40
CA TYR A 10 -4.94 -19.00 -23.36
C TYR A 10 -3.60 -19.67 -23.04
N THR A 11 -2.80 -20.03 -24.05
CA THR A 11 -1.44 -20.54 -23.84
C THR A 11 -0.56 -19.48 -23.17
N ALA A 12 -0.67 -18.22 -23.59
CA ALA A 12 0.08 -17.13 -22.98
C ALA A 12 -0.22 -16.97 -21.48
N ARG A 13 -1.48 -17.12 -21.07
CA ARG A 13 -1.86 -17.10 -19.65
C ARG A 13 -1.34 -18.32 -18.88
N ALA A 14 -1.39 -19.50 -19.48
CA ALA A 14 -0.89 -20.72 -18.85
C ALA A 14 0.64 -20.74 -18.69
N GLN A 15 1.36 -20.06 -19.58
CA GLN A 15 2.83 -20.08 -19.66
C GLN A 15 3.44 -18.69 -19.43
N TRP A 16 2.78 -17.85 -18.63
CA TRP A 16 3.17 -16.44 -18.48
C TRP A 16 4.62 -16.26 -18.02
N LEU A 17 5.09 -17.06 -17.06
CA LEU A 17 6.48 -16.99 -16.58
C LEU A 17 7.51 -17.39 -17.65
N THR A 18 7.19 -18.39 -18.47
CA THR A 18 8.04 -18.81 -19.59
C THR A 18 8.12 -17.71 -20.65
N LEU A 19 7.00 -17.05 -20.94
CA LEU A 19 6.97 -15.90 -21.85
C LEU A 19 7.82 -14.74 -21.34
N LEU A 20 7.70 -14.39 -20.05
CA LEU A 20 8.51 -13.32 -19.46
C LEU A 20 10.01 -13.63 -19.57
N SER A 21 10.42 -14.88 -19.32
CA SER A 21 11.82 -15.29 -19.46
C SER A 21 12.31 -15.15 -20.91
N ALA A 22 11.50 -15.59 -21.87
CA ALA A 22 11.81 -15.46 -23.29
C ALA A 22 11.86 -13.99 -23.77
N LEU A 23 11.02 -13.10 -23.22
CA LEU A 23 11.08 -11.65 -23.48
C LEU A 23 12.40 -11.03 -22.98
N HIS A 24 12.90 -11.49 -21.82
CA HIS A 24 14.20 -11.09 -21.29
C HIS A 24 15.37 -11.62 -22.16
N GLU A 25 15.19 -12.77 -22.80
CA GLU A 25 16.16 -13.33 -23.75
C GLU A 25 16.11 -12.69 -25.15
N GLY A 26 15.26 -11.66 -25.34
CA GLY A 26 15.19 -10.92 -26.59
C GLY A 26 14.12 -11.41 -27.57
N GLN A 27 13.24 -12.34 -27.17
CA GLN A 27 12.17 -12.82 -28.04
C GLN A 27 10.99 -11.85 -28.07
N ALA A 28 10.27 -11.77 -29.19
CA ALA A 28 9.08 -10.96 -29.36
C ALA A 28 7.86 -11.87 -29.59
N PHE A 29 6.71 -11.56 -28.99
CA PHE A 29 5.50 -12.36 -29.13
C PHE A 29 4.32 -11.54 -29.65
N LEU A 30 3.52 -12.16 -30.54
CA LEU A 30 2.21 -11.65 -30.93
C LEU A 30 1.13 -12.49 -30.25
N ILE A 31 0.47 -11.92 -29.23
CA ILE A 31 -0.66 -12.56 -28.58
C ILE A 31 -1.86 -12.48 -29.52
N THR A 32 -2.45 -13.62 -29.83
CA THR A 32 -3.66 -13.75 -30.66
C THR A 32 -4.85 -14.20 -29.82
N ARG A 33 -6.04 -13.74 -30.17
CA ARG A 33 -7.31 -14.20 -29.60
C ARG A 33 -8.22 -14.63 -30.74
N ARG A 34 -8.54 -15.92 -30.79
CA ARG A 34 -9.32 -16.52 -31.91
C ARG A 34 -8.67 -16.26 -33.28
N GLY A 35 -7.34 -16.38 -33.35
CA GLY A 35 -6.57 -16.17 -34.58
C GLY A 35 -6.38 -14.71 -35.00
N GLN A 36 -6.93 -13.74 -34.26
CA GLN A 36 -6.75 -12.31 -34.52
C GLN A 36 -5.69 -11.72 -33.58
N PRO A 37 -4.82 -10.79 -34.04
CA PRO A 37 -3.91 -10.05 -33.17
C PRO A 37 -4.67 -9.36 -32.03
N PHE A 38 -4.20 -9.53 -30.80
CA PHE A 38 -4.79 -8.95 -29.59
C PHE A 38 -3.82 -8.02 -28.87
N ALA A 39 -2.57 -8.44 -28.71
CA ALA A 39 -1.51 -7.64 -28.10
C ALA A 39 -0.15 -8.09 -28.65
N GLN A 40 0.86 -7.23 -28.51
CA GLN A 40 2.24 -7.55 -28.83
C GLN A 40 3.08 -7.39 -27.57
N LEU A 41 3.92 -8.38 -27.29
CA LEU A 41 4.94 -8.30 -26.26
C LEU A 41 6.28 -8.04 -26.96
N THR A 42 6.86 -6.88 -26.69
CA THR A 42 8.17 -6.50 -27.22
C THR A 42 9.27 -7.04 -26.31
N PRO A 43 10.41 -7.46 -26.88
CA PRO A 43 11.57 -7.84 -26.08
C PRO A 43 11.99 -6.71 -25.16
N ILE A 44 12.48 -7.09 -23.99
CA ILE A 44 13.01 -6.14 -23.01
C ILE A 44 14.42 -5.78 -23.48
N ALA A 45 14.67 -4.49 -23.79
CA ALA A 45 16.01 -4.09 -24.19
C ALA A 45 16.99 -4.39 -23.04
N PRO A 46 18.21 -4.90 -23.30
CA PRO A 46 19.20 -5.14 -22.25
C PRO A 46 19.55 -3.88 -21.44
N SER A 47 19.34 -2.70 -22.03
CA SER A 47 19.50 -1.39 -21.41
C SER A 47 18.26 -0.89 -20.67
N GLU A 48 17.09 -1.46 -20.96
CA GLU A 48 15.90 -1.32 -20.11
C GLU A 48 16.07 -2.31 -18.97
N SER A 49 16.95 -1.96 -18.02
CA SER A 49 16.81 -2.48 -16.68
C SER A 49 15.40 -2.13 -16.25
N PHE A 50 14.49 -3.11 -16.30
CA PHE A 50 13.35 -3.09 -15.40
C PHE A 50 13.95 -2.74 -14.05
N PRO A 51 13.44 -1.70 -13.35
CA PRO A 51 13.92 -1.46 -12.00
C PRO A 51 13.76 -2.79 -11.30
N VAL A 52 14.88 -3.50 -11.08
CA VAL A 52 14.90 -4.71 -10.25
C VAL A 52 14.31 -4.15 -8.98
N PRO A 53 13.14 -4.63 -8.57
CA PRO A 53 12.48 -4.03 -7.45
C PRO A 53 13.46 -4.05 -6.29
N MET A 54 14.04 -2.89 -5.99
CA MET A 54 15.05 -2.78 -4.97
C MET A 54 14.25 -3.00 -3.71
N LEU A 55 14.43 -4.19 -3.13
CA LEU A 55 13.81 -4.53 -1.85
C LEU A 55 14.17 -3.40 -0.91
N ASP A 56 13.16 -2.67 -0.47
CA ASP A 56 13.32 -1.63 0.54
C ASP A 56 12.95 -2.26 1.88
N PRO A 57 13.95 -2.77 2.64
CA PRO A 57 13.71 -3.43 3.90
C PRO A 57 13.07 -2.48 4.92
N ASP A 58 13.32 -1.17 4.82
CA ASP A 58 12.75 -0.19 5.73
C ASP A 58 11.25 -0.02 5.43
N THR A 59 10.87 0.08 4.16
CA THR A 59 9.46 0.10 3.76
C THR A 59 8.75 -1.20 4.09
N ALA A 60 9.38 -2.37 3.88
CA ALA A 60 8.82 -3.66 4.28
C ALA A 60 8.54 -3.70 5.81
N GLN A 61 9.49 -3.24 6.62
CA GLN A 61 9.37 -3.19 8.07
C GLN A 61 8.27 -2.21 8.53
N ARG A 62 8.13 -1.05 7.86
CA ARG A 62 7.04 -0.10 8.10
C ARG A 62 5.68 -0.74 7.82
N ILE A 63 5.53 -1.37 6.66
CA ILE A 63 4.28 -2.05 6.27
C ILE A 63 3.94 -3.16 7.26
N TYR A 64 4.95 -3.93 7.70
CA TYR A 64 4.77 -4.97 8.71
C TYR A 64 4.29 -4.39 10.05
N THR A 65 4.91 -3.30 10.52
CA THR A 65 4.55 -2.61 11.77
C THR A 65 3.12 -2.07 11.70
N LEU A 66 2.75 -1.43 10.59
CA LEU A 66 1.39 -0.94 10.36
C LEU A 66 0.40 -2.10 10.26
N ALA A 67 0.76 -3.22 9.63
CA ALA A 67 -0.10 -4.39 9.52
C ALA A 67 -0.37 -5.01 10.90
N GLN A 68 0.62 -5.00 11.81
CA GLN A 68 0.40 -5.39 13.20
C GLN A 68 -0.53 -4.41 13.92
N ALA A 69 -0.35 -3.10 13.73
CA ALA A 69 -1.15 -2.08 14.40
C ALA A 69 -2.62 -2.10 13.94
N TYR A 70 -2.87 -2.04 12.64
CA TYR A 70 -4.22 -1.95 12.05
C TYR A 70 -4.90 -3.30 11.79
N GLN A 71 -4.14 -4.41 11.76
CA GLN A 71 -4.47 -5.69 11.11
C GLN A 71 -4.38 -5.60 9.57
N THR A 72 -3.83 -6.65 8.96
CA THR A 72 -3.61 -6.75 7.51
C THR A 72 -4.85 -6.43 6.67
N PRO A 73 -6.08 -6.92 6.97
CA PRO A 73 -7.26 -6.61 6.16
C PRO A 73 -7.66 -5.13 6.21
N THR A 74 -7.56 -4.51 7.39
CA THR A 74 -7.85 -3.09 7.58
C THR A 74 -6.84 -2.22 6.85
N LEU A 75 -5.55 -2.56 6.96
CA LEU A 75 -4.49 -1.84 6.26
C LEU A 75 -4.64 -1.98 4.74
N ALA A 76 -4.89 -3.18 4.22
CA ALA A 76 -5.16 -3.37 2.79
C ALA A 76 -6.37 -2.54 2.31
N SER A 77 -7.42 -2.46 3.14
CA SER A 77 -8.59 -1.61 2.84
C SER A 77 -8.29 -0.12 2.88
N LEU A 78 -7.40 0.35 3.77
CA LEU A 78 -6.96 1.75 3.85
C LEU A 78 -6.15 2.13 2.61
N LEU A 79 -5.23 1.25 2.22
CA LEU A 79 -4.38 1.41 1.04
C LEU A 79 -5.14 1.22 -0.29
N GLY A 80 -6.38 0.70 -0.24
CA GLY A 80 -7.17 0.45 -1.44
C GLY A 80 -6.59 -0.66 -2.34
N ILE A 81 -5.87 -1.62 -1.76
CA ILE A 81 -5.18 -2.68 -2.49
C ILE A 81 -5.77 -4.06 -2.21
N SER A 82 -5.54 -5.01 -3.13
CA SER A 82 -5.95 -6.40 -2.95
C SER A 82 -5.09 -7.12 -1.91
N GLU A 83 -5.61 -8.22 -1.37
CA GLU A 83 -4.84 -9.09 -0.46
C GLU A 83 -3.56 -9.62 -1.11
N PHE A 84 -3.61 -9.94 -2.41
CA PHE A 84 -2.44 -10.36 -3.16
C PHE A 84 -1.36 -9.27 -3.17
N ARG A 85 -1.72 -8.02 -3.52
CA ARG A 85 -0.78 -6.89 -3.52
C ARG A 85 -0.26 -6.61 -2.12
N MET A 86 -1.09 -6.77 -1.09
CA MET A 86 -0.67 -6.64 0.31
C MET A 86 0.38 -7.68 0.71
N ARG A 87 0.22 -8.94 0.32
CA ARG A 87 1.24 -9.98 0.56
C ARG A 87 2.55 -9.65 -0.14
N THR A 88 2.48 -9.24 -1.42
CA THR A 88 3.67 -8.81 -2.16
C THR A 88 4.38 -7.65 -1.46
N LEU A 89 3.64 -6.65 -0.96
CA LEU A 89 4.22 -5.54 -0.20
C LEU A 89 4.91 -5.97 1.08
N LEU A 90 4.32 -6.92 1.82
CA LEU A 90 4.93 -7.48 3.03
C LEU A 90 6.20 -8.27 2.73
N ASP A 91 6.22 -9.01 1.61
CA ASP A 91 7.35 -9.86 1.23
C ASP A 91 8.51 -9.07 0.61
N THR A 92 8.20 -7.97 -0.09
CA THR A 92 9.17 -7.26 -0.95
C THR A 92 9.44 -5.81 -0.57
N GLY A 93 8.56 -5.17 0.21
CA GLY A 93 8.69 -3.75 0.57
C GLY A 93 8.49 -2.77 -0.58
N LEU A 94 8.01 -3.23 -1.74
CA LEU A 94 7.95 -2.41 -2.96
C LEU A 94 6.75 -1.47 -2.99
N ALA A 95 6.95 -0.25 -2.49
CA ALA A 95 6.01 0.83 -2.65
C ALA A 95 6.35 1.73 -3.84
N ASP A 96 5.31 2.17 -4.56
CA ASP A 96 5.45 3.34 -5.44
C ASP A 96 5.48 4.63 -4.58
N GLU A 97 5.94 5.75 -5.15
CA GLU A 97 6.14 7.02 -4.42
C GLU A 97 4.84 7.50 -3.76
N GLY A 98 3.70 7.36 -4.45
CA GLY A 98 2.39 7.71 -3.89
C GLY A 98 1.97 6.82 -2.72
N LEU A 99 2.29 5.52 -2.76
CA LEU A 99 2.04 4.61 -1.65
C LEU A 99 2.92 4.94 -0.44
N PHE A 100 4.16 5.40 -0.66
CA PHE A 100 5.05 5.78 0.45
C PHE A 100 4.50 6.96 1.25
N GLU A 101 3.99 8.01 0.60
CA GLU A 101 3.36 9.15 1.28
C GLU A 101 2.16 8.70 2.14
N VAL A 102 1.32 7.83 1.58
CA VAL A 102 0.18 7.25 2.30
C VAL A 102 0.63 6.44 3.52
N LEU A 103 1.72 5.67 3.41
CA LEU A 103 2.27 4.91 4.54
C LEU A 103 2.74 5.85 5.67
N MET A 104 3.38 6.97 5.33
CA MET A 104 3.81 7.97 6.31
C MET A 104 2.63 8.61 7.06
N GLU A 105 1.54 8.94 6.35
CA GLU A 105 0.32 9.44 6.99
C GLU A 105 -0.32 8.41 7.94
N LEU A 106 -0.37 7.14 7.51
CA LEU A 106 -0.89 6.05 8.32
C LEU A 106 -0.02 5.76 9.55
N GLU A 107 1.29 5.96 9.46
CA GLU A 107 2.23 5.84 10.57
C GLU A 107 2.01 6.96 11.60
N ALA A 108 1.87 8.21 11.14
CA ALA A 108 1.57 9.33 12.03
C ALA A 108 0.24 9.12 12.76
N LEU A 109 -0.80 8.62 12.08
CA LEU A 109 -2.06 8.27 12.71
C LEU A 109 -1.93 7.09 13.67
N ALA A 110 -1.11 6.09 13.34
CA ALA A 110 -0.88 4.93 14.20
C ALA A 110 -0.22 5.34 15.52
N GLN A 111 0.73 6.28 15.47
CA GLN A 111 1.36 6.83 16.66
C GLN A 111 0.36 7.51 17.59
N ILE A 112 -0.72 8.11 17.07
CA ILE A 112 -1.79 8.70 17.89
C ILE A 112 -2.70 7.60 18.46
N LEU A 113 -3.25 6.74 17.60
CA LEU A 113 -4.27 5.76 17.98
C LEU A 113 -3.74 4.63 18.87
N PHE A 114 -2.45 4.30 18.75
CA PHE A 114 -1.85 3.14 19.37
C PHE A 114 -0.70 3.47 20.32
N ALA A 115 -0.50 4.76 20.66
CA ALA A 115 0.61 5.25 21.52
C ALA A 115 0.81 4.45 22.81
N LYS A 116 -0.29 3.99 23.42
CA LYS A 116 -0.30 3.28 24.71
C LYS A 116 -0.44 1.75 24.57
N GLY A 117 -0.27 1.22 23.35
CA GLY A 117 -0.53 -0.19 23.06
C GLY A 117 -2.03 -0.56 23.07
N GLU A 118 -2.93 0.43 23.08
CA GLU A 118 -4.38 0.24 23.09
C GLU A 118 -4.92 -0.12 21.68
N PHE A 119 -4.35 -1.14 21.05
CA PHE A 119 -4.69 -1.56 19.68
C PHE A 119 -6.20 -1.82 19.48
N ALA A 120 -6.85 -2.43 20.47
CA ALA A 120 -8.28 -2.72 20.40
C ALA A 120 -9.14 -1.43 20.40
N ALA A 121 -8.74 -0.42 21.19
CA ALA A 121 -9.46 0.84 21.27
C ALA A 121 -9.30 1.65 19.97
N GLY A 122 -8.06 1.79 19.48
CA GLY A 122 -7.78 2.48 18.22
C GLY A 122 -8.50 1.82 17.02
N ARG A 123 -8.46 0.49 16.92
CA ARG A 123 -9.19 -0.24 15.86
C ARG A 123 -10.70 -0.06 15.96
N ARG A 124 -11.26 -0.10 17.18
CA ARG A 124 -12.69 0.12 17.38
C ARG A 124 -13.10 1.54 17.01
N TRP A 125 -12.26 2.53 17.33
CA TRP A 125 -12.50 3.93 16.97
C TRP A 125 -12.57 4.12 15.45
N LEU A 126 -11.65 3.50 14.69
CA LEU A 126 -11.67 3.55 13.22
C LEU A 126 -12.97 3.02 12.60
N MET A 127 -13.59 2.03 13.25
CA MET A 127 -14.81 1.38 12.76
C MET A 127 -16.09 2.05 13.27
N ARG A 128 -16.03 2.90 14.29
CA ARG A 128 -17.21 3.49 14.91
C ARG A 128 -17.62 4.79 14.20
N PRO A 129 -18.91 4.96 13.84
CA PRO A 129 -19.45 6.23 13.39
C PRO A 129 -19.03 7.42 14.28
N HIS A 130 -18.45 8.46 13.68
CA HIS A 130 -18.02 9.65 14.40
C HIS A 130 -18.92 10.87 14.08
N PRO A 131 -19.48 11.60 15.08
CA PRO A 131 -20.41 12.71 14.83
C PRO A 131 -19.82 13.83 13.96
N LYS A 132 -18.54 14.18 14.16
CA LYS A 132 -17.86 15.21 13.36
C LYS A 132 -17.53 14.79 11.92
N LEU A 133 -17.78 13.52 11.57
CA LEU A 133 -17.63 12.92 10.24
C LEU A 133 -18.99 12.56 9.64
N ARG A 134 -20.08 13.26 10.01
CA ARG A 134 -21.45 12.97 9.56
C ARG A 134 -21.87 11.51 9.83
N HIS A 135 -21.45 10.97 10.97
CA HIS A 135 -21.67 9.57 11.37
C HIS A 135 -21.04 8.52 10.44
N HIS A 136 -20.10 8.89 9.58
CA HIS A 136 -19.25 7.91 8.92
C HIS A 136 -18.15 7.42 9.87
N PRO A 137 -17.73 6.14 9.77
CA PRO A 137 -16.52 5.66 10.43
C PRO A 137 -15.27 6.40 9.91
N PRO A 138 -14.29 6.72 10.78
CA PRO A 138 -13.02 7.30 10.35
C PRO A 138 -12.32 6.49 9.25
N LEU A 139 -12.37 5.16 9.31
CA LEU A 139 -11.83 4.28 8.27
C LEU A 139 -12.38 4.61 6.87
N PHE A 140 -13.68 4.86 6.78
CA PHE A 140 -14.33 5.17 5.50
C PHE A 140 -13.91 6.54 4.97
N ALA A 141 -13.80 7.53 5.85
CA ALA A 141 -13.37 8.87 5.48
C ALA A 141 -11.89 8.90 5.05
N LEU A 142 -11.02 8.19 5.77
CA LEU A 142 -9.59 8.03 5.43
C LEU A 142 -9.42 7.38 4.06
N ARG A 143 -10.12 6.27 3.77
CA ARG A 143 -9.98 5.59 2.47
C ARG A 143 -10.29 6.51 1.28
N ARG A 144 -11.17 7.50 1.46
CA ARG A 144 -11.49 8.48 0.40
C ARG A 144 -10.51 9.65 0.35
N SER A 145 -9.84 9.95 1.46
CA SER A 145 -8.92 11.09 1.57
C SER A 145 -7.50 10.75 1.16
N LEU A 146 -7.05 9.51 1.43
CA LEU A 146 -5.73 8.99 1.05
C LEU A 146 -5.50 8.95 -0.48
N SER A 147 -6.53 9.24 -1.29
CA SER A 147 -6.42 9.43 -2.74
C SER A 147 -6.25 10.90 -3.19
N GLY A 148 -5.98 11.84 -2.27
CA GLY A 148 -5.59 13.22 -2.61
C GLY A 148 -6.33 14.36 -1.89
N ASP A 149 -7.10 14.10 -0.83
CA ASP A 149 -7.78 15.13 -0.02
C ASP A 149 -7.12 15.24 1.37
N SER A 150 -6.00 15.98 1.43
CA SER A 150 -5.18 16.13 2.65
C SER A 150 -5.95 16.77 3.83
N ASP A 151 -6.93 17.64 3.55
CA ASP A 151 -7.72 18.32 4.58
C ASP A 151 -8.52 17.34 5.44
N MET A 152 -9.10 16.31 4.81
CA MET A 152 -9.85 15.29 5.52
C MET A 152 -8.93 14.39 6.37
N THR A 153 -7.75 14.03 5.87
CA THR A 153 -6.76 13.28 6.66
C THR A 153 -6.35 14.07 7.91
N MET A 154 -6.01 15.36 7.74
CA MET A 154 -5.65 16.25 8.85
C MET A 154 -6.78 16.38 9.88
N LYS A 155 -8.04 16.49 9.42
CA LYS A 155 -9.20 16.50 10.31
C LYS A 155 -9.31 15.22 11.13
N ILE A 156 -9.06 14.06 10.53
CA ILE A 156 -9.13 12.76 11.21
C ILE A 156 -8.00 12.61 12.22
N MET A 157 -6.78 13.04 11.88
CA MET A 157 -5.67 13.09 12.82
C MET A 157 -5.97 13.98 14.02
N HIS A 158 -6.54 15.17 13.80
CA HIS A 158 -6.93 16.08 14.88
C HIS A 158 -8.04 15.47 15.77
N LEU A 159 -9.01 14.78 15.18
CA LEU A 159 -10.02 14.05 15.95
C LEU A 159 -9.41 12.94 16.79
N ALA A 160 -8.49 12.17 16.23
CA ALA A 160 -7.78 11.12 16.95
C ALA A 160 -7.00 11.70 18.15
N GLN A 161 -6.38 12.87 18.01
CA GLN A 161 -5.66 13.53 19.11
C GLN A 161 -6.58 13.97 20.26
N ILE A 162 -7.80 14.41 19.94
CA ILE A 162 -8.80 14.79 20.95
C ILE A 162 -9.27 13.56 21.72
N ASP A 163 -9.56 12.47 21.02
CA ASP A 163 -10.14 11.26 21.61
C ASP A 163 -9.09 10.35 22.26
N PHE A 164 -7.83 10.44 21.81
CA PHE A 164 -6.66 9.75 22.34
C PHE A 164 -5.60 10.77 22.78
N PRO A 165 -5.83 11.54 23.86
CA PRO A 165 -4.85 12.49 24.35
C PRO A 165 -3.58 11.73 24.77
N THR A 166 -2.52 11.89 23.99
CA THR A 166 -1.16 11.55 24.41
C THR A 166 -0.87 12.43 25.62
N GLN A 167 -0.66 11.83 26.79
CA GLN A 167 -0.29 12.62 27.96
C GLN A 167 1.03 13.31 27.64
N SER A 168 0.97 14.63 27.43
CA SER A 168 2.15 15.46 27.37
C SER A 168 2.88 15.26 28.69
N VAL A 169 4.10 14.71 28.63
CA VAL A 169 4.99 14.58 29.78
C VAL A 169 5.11 15.97 30.37
N MET A 170 4.49 16.20 31.53
CA MET A 170 4.69 17.46 32.23
C MET A 170 6.18 17.59 32.51
N PRO A 171 6.83 18.72 32.19
CA PRO A 171 8.20 18.94 32.59
C PRO A 171 8.26 18.83 34.11
N HIS A 172 9.07 17.91 34.61
CA HIS A 172 9.38 17.78 36.03
C HIS A 172 9.87 19.16 36.52
N THR A 173 9.01 19.86 37.26
CA THR A 173 9.45 20.97 38.10
C THR A 173 10.38 20.39 39.15
N GLU A 174 11.65 20.79 39.11
CA GLU A 174 12.63 20.53 40.17
C GLU A 174 12.06 20.94 41.54
N PRO A 175 12.25 20.12 42.59
CA PRO A 175 11.90 20.54 43.93
C PRO A 175 12.85 21.67 44.38
N PRO A 176 12.33 22.72 45.05
CA PRO A 176 13.19 23.74 45.64
C PRO A 176 13.98 23.14 46.83
N ASN A 177 15.26 23.50 46.89
CA ASN A 177 16.18 23.22 48.00
C ASN A 177 15.70 23.79 49.34
#